data_AF-A0A0R3RCE9-F1
#
_entry.id   AF-A0A0R3RCE9-F1
#
_cell.length_a   1.000
_cell.length_b   1.000
_cell.length_c   1.000
_cell.angle_alpha   90.00
_cell.angle_beta   90.00
_cell.angle_gamma   90.00
#
_symmetry.space_group_name_H-M   'P 1'
#
loop_
_entity.id
_entity.type
_entity.pdbx_description
1 polymer ?
#
loop_
_entity_poly.entity_id
_entity_poly.type
_entity_poly.pdbx_seq_one_letter_code
_entity_poly.pdbx_strand_id
1 'polypeptide(L)'
;MFISGLLPYLNNIRFDNDLGHPICQNLRDGLWLCDYIYHRLSKHNPMLTEIARIIRILFLPLHEVPYDLRPCYFEALFSLIYETTLEQLMKKLSRPFVTASIYVQSLALSSVAFLGAVKNSKLALLPDGYKIEDDLPSSLSAGLPHFSTGFWRNWGRDTFIALPGCCLVTGRFQDARNLILSYGGAIRHGLIPNLLDGGYGARYNARDAVWFWLYAIVKYIEMVPQGVEILKSKVLRIFIHDDTIYGHDLTVSKLIY
;
A
#
# COMPACT_ATOMS: atom_id res chain seq x y z
N MET A 1 3.45 0.23 -7.81
CA MET A 1 2.70 -0.96 -8.24
C MET A 1 2.13 -0.88 -9.67
N PHE A 2 1.92 0.32 -10.24
CA PHE A 2 1.21 0.46 -11.53
C PHE A 2 1.88 -0.19 -12.75
N ILE A 3 3.20 -0.38 -12.70
CA ILE A 3 4.03 -0.80 -13.83
C ILE A 3 4.44 -2.28 -13.71
N SER A 4 4.37 -2.90 -12.53
CA SER A 4 4.85 -4.27 -12.31
C SER A 4 4.06 -5.35 -13.05
N GLY A 5 2.83 -5.06 -13.52
CA GLY A 5 1.98 -6.05 -14.18
C GLY A 5 2.49 -6.50 -15.56
N LEU A 6 3.27 -5.68 -16.26
CA LEU A 6 3.84 -6.04 -17.57
C LEU A 6 5.14 -6.82 -17.46
N LEU A 7 5.87 -6.67 -16.34
CA LEU A 7 7.22 -7.20 -16.19
C LEU A 7 7.31 -8.72 -16.37
N PRO A 8 6.42 -9.57 -15.81
CA PRO A 8 6.49 -11.01 -16.04
C PRO A 8 6.41 -11.38 -17.52
N TYR A 9 5.57 -10.68 -18.29
CA TYR A 9 5.45 -10.91 -19.72
C TYR A 9 6.67 -10.41 -20.49
N LEU A 10 7.14 -9.19 -20.19
CA LEU A 10 8.32 -8.62 -20.85
C LEU A 10 9.59 -9.44 -20.55
N ASN A 11 9.73 -9.97 -19.34
CA ASN A 11 10.83 -10.87 -18.98
C ASN A 11 10.82 -12.16 -19.81
N ASN A 12 9.64 -12.79 -19.99
CA ASN A 12 9.52 -14.00 -20.82
C ASN A 12 9.80 -13.68 -22.29
N ILE A 13 9.22 -12.61 -22.81
CA ILE A 13 9.47 -12.15 -24.19
C ILE A 13 10.96 -11.91 -24.42
N ARG A 14 11.64 -11.24 -23.48
CA ARG A 14 13.08 -10.96 -23.56
C ARG A 14 13.91 -12.24 -23.49
N PHE A 15 13.57 -13.16 -22.58
CA PHE A 15 14.32 -14.40 -22.37
C PHE A 15 14.20 -15.36 -23.56
N ASP A 16 12.98 -15.55 -24.06
CA ASP A 16 12.69 -16.46 -25.17
C ASP A 16 12.83 -15.81 -26.56
N ASN A 17 13.07 -14.49 -26.60
CA ASN A 17 12.99 -13.67 -27.80
C ASN A 17 11.67 -13.87 -28.57
N ASP A 18 10.55 -13.96 -27.83
CA ASP A 18 9.21 -14.23 -28.38
C ASP A 18 8.62 -12.99 -29.05
N LEU A 19 9.13 -12.68 -30.25
CA LEU A 19 8.63 -11.62 -31.12
C LEU A 19 7.20 -11.89 -31.64
N GLY A 20 6.68 -13.11 -31.46
CA GLY A 20 5.30 -13.51 -31.78
C GLY A 20 4.29 -13.16 -30.69
N HIS A 21 4.75 -12.70 -29.52
CA HIS A 21 3.88 -12.40 -28.39
C HIS A 21 2.86 -11.28 -28.71
N PRO A 22 1.60 -11.35 -28.25
CA PRO A 22 0.58 -10.33 -28.53
C PRO A 22 0.96 -8.91 -28.11
N ILE A 23 1.78 -8.75 -27.06
CA ILE A 23 2.33 -7.45 -26.65
C ILE A 23 3.25 -6.86 -27.73
N CYS A 24 4.11 -7.68 -28.34
CA CYS A 24 4.98 -7.24 -29.42
C CYS A 24 4.15 -6.80 -30.62
N GLN A 25 3.10 -7.56 -30.99
CA GLN A 25 2.21 -7.17 -32.06
C GLN A 25 1.47 -5.87 -31.74
N ASN A 26 0.95 -5.71 -30.52
CA ASN A 26 0.30 -4.47 -30.08
C ASN A 26 1.22 -3.25 -30.24
N LEU A 27 2.51 -3.38 -29.87
CA LEU A 27 3.51 -2.32 -29.98
C LEU A 27 3.94 -2.02 -31.42
N ARG A 28 3.87 -3.02 -32.32
CA ARG A 28 4.04 -2.81 -33.77
C ARG A 28 2.87 -2.00 -34.33
N ASP A 29 1.65 -2.43 -34.00
CA ASP A 29 0.40 -1.86 -34.49
C ASP A 29 0.18 -0.42 -34.01
N GLY A 30 0.63 -0.09 -32.79
CA GLY A 30 0.51 1.25 -32.24
C GLY A 30 1.09 1.42 -30.83
N LEU A 31 1.08 2.65 -30.33
CA LEU A 31 1.65 3.00 -29.02
C LEU A 31 0.60 3.13 -27.90
N TRP A 32 -0.54 2.44 -28.04
CA TRP A 32 -1.64 2.49 -27.05
C TRP A 32 -1.21 2.05 -25.65
N LEU A 33 -0.24 1.13 -25.55
CA LEU A 33 0.31 0.72 -24.26
C LEU A 33 1.05 1.88 -23.57
N CYS A 34 1.78 2.71 -24.32
CA CYS A 34 2.45 3.90 -23.81
C CYS A 34 1.42 4.93 -23.33
N ASP A 35 0.38 5.18 -24.12
CA ASP A 35 -0.72 6.07 -23.76
C ASP A 35 -1.47 5.57 -22.52
N TYR A 36 -1.73 4.27 -22.44
CA TYR A 36 -2.35 3.64 -21.27
C TYR A 36 -1.54 3.89 -19.99
N ILE A 37 -0.21 3.69 -20.04
CA ILE A 37 0.67 3.96 -18.89
C ILE A 37 0.58 5.43 -18.47
N TYR A 38 0.68 6.36 -19.43
CA TYR A 38 0.56 7.80 -19.18
C TYR A 38 -0.79 8.17 -18.54
N HIS A 39 -1.90 7.74 -19.13
CA HIS A 39 -3.24 8.06 -18.66
C HIS A 39 -3.54 7.42 -17.31
N ARG A 40 -2.99 6.23 -17.03
CA ARG A 40 -3.15 5.57 -15.74
C ARG A 40 -2.44 6.34 -14.64
N LEU A 41 -1.20 6.78 -14.86
CA LEU A 41 -0.43 7.52 -13.86
C LEU A 41 -1.00 8.93 -13.60
N SER A 42 -1.45 9.62 -14.65
CA SER A 42 -2.00 10.97 -14.56
C SER A 42 -3.31 11.08 -13.78
N LYS A 43 -4.01 9.98 -13.53
CA LYS A 43 -5.33 9.98 -12.84
C LYS A 43 -5.25 10.03 -11.32
N HIS A 44 -4.09 9.78 -10.73
CA HIS A 44 -3.99 9.51 -9.29
C HIS A 44 -3.73 10.78 -8.46
N ASN A 45 -2.62 11.48 -8.68
CA ASN A 45 -2.31 12.71 -7.97
C ASN A 45 -1.42 13.65 -8.84
N PRO A 46 -1.28 14.94 -8.48
CA PRO A 46 -0.52 15.91 -9.27
C PRO A 46 0.96 15.54 -9.43
N MET A 47 1.58 14.96 -8.40
CA MET A 47 2.99 14.54 -8.45
C MET A 47 3.21 13.40 -9.47
N LEU A 48 2.33 12.40 -9.48
CA LEU A 48 2.36 11.31 -10.45
C LEU A 48 2.05 11.78 -11.86
N THR A 49 1.30 12.88 -12.01
CA THR A 49 1.04 13.49 -13.32
C THR A 49 2.34 14.03 -13.94
N GLU A 50 3.22 14.64 -13.15
CA GLU A 50 4.51 15.11 -13.65
C GLU A 50 5.43 13.93 -14.03
N ILE A 51 5.45 12.87 -13.21
CA ILE A 51 6.17 11.64 -13.54
C ILE A 51 5.60 11.01 -14.83
N ALA A 52 4.27 10.99 -14.98
CA ALA A 52 3.61 10.49 -16.18
C ALA A 52 4.05 11.28 -17.42
N ARG A 53 4.15 12.61 -17.32
CA ARG A 53 4.62 13.48 -18.41
C ARG A 53 6.05 13.14 -18.82
N ILE A 54 6.95 12.91 -17.86
CA ILE A 54 8.33 12.49 -18.14
C ILE A 54 8.34 11.13 -18.85
N ILE A 55 7.60 10.14 -18.34
CA ILE A 55 7.49 8.81 -18.95
C ILE A 55 6.93 8.91 -20.39
N ARG A 56 5.93 9.76 -20.62
CA ARG A 56 5.39 10.00 -21.96
C ARG A 56 6.46 10.56 -22.89
N ILE A 57 7.27 11.51 -22.43
CA ILE A 57 8.39 12.07 -23.20
C ILE A 57 9.41 10.98 -23.55
N LEU A 58 9.73 10.09 -22.61
CA LEU A 58 10.64 8.97 -22.85
C LEU A 58 10.13 8.03 -23.95
N PHE A 59 8.82 7.88 -24.10
CA PHE A 59 8.22 7.06 -25.16
C PHE A 59 8.06 7.78 -26.51
N LEU A 60 8.21 9.10 -26.61
CA LEU A 60 8.04 9.84 -27.87
C LEU A 60 8.91 9.33 -29.03
N PRO A 61 10.20 8.96 -28.83
CA PRO A 61 11.02 8.43 -29.91
C PRO A 61 10.45 7.16 -30.57
N LEU A 62 9.58 6.40 -29.90
CA LEU A 62 8.98 5.18 -30.45
C LEU A 62 8.10 5.43 -31.68
N HIS A 63 7.61 6.66 -31.87
CA HIS A 63 6.85 7.03 -33.07
C HIS A 63 7.71 6.96 -34.35
N GLU A 64 9.00 7.32 -34.24
CA GLU A 64 9.96 7.40 -35.34
C GLU A 64 10.70 6.07 -35.57
N VAL A 65 10.64 5.15 -34.60
CA VAL A 65 11.27 3.83 -34.69
C VAL A 65 10.50 2.95 -35.69
N PRO A 66 11.20 2.23 -36.60
CA PRO A 66 10.58 1.24 -37.50
C PRO A 66 9.70 0.27 -36.74
N TYR A 67 8.54 -0.08 -37.31
CA TYR A 67 7.48 -0.81 -36.60
C TYR A 67 8.00 -2.10 -35.93
N ASP A 68 8.85 -2.88 -36.63
CA ASP A 68 9.44 -4.12 -36.13
C ASP A 68 10.34 -3.96 -34.89
N LEU A 69 10.95 -2.78 -34.72
CA LEU A 69 11.88 -2.50 -33.64
C LEU A 69 11.19 -1.93 -32.38
N ARG A 70 9.95 -1.42 -32.52
CA ARG A 70 9.21 -0.80 -31.39
C ARG A 70 9.14 -1.69 -30.14
N PRO A 71 8.89 -3.01 -30.22
CA PRO A 71 8.84 -3.85 -29.03
C PRO A 71 10.14 -3.83 -28.23
N CYS A 72 11.29 -3.93 -28.90
CA CYS A 72 12.61 -3.94 -28.28
C CYS A 72 12.92 -2.61 -27.57
N TYR A 73 12.71 -1.48 -28.27
CA TYR A 73 12.95 -0.16 -27.67
C TYR A 73 11.97 0.18 -26.55
N PHE A 74 10.68 -0.20 -26.69
CA PHE A 74 9.72 -0.06 -25.61
C PHE A 74 10.17 -0.81 -24.36
N GLU A 75 10.58 -2.06 -24.52
CA GLU A 75 11.02 -2.94 -23.44
C GLU A 75 12.23 -2.36 -22.70
N ALA A 76 13.23 -1.85 -23.43
CA ALA A 76 14.40 -1.20 -22.84
C ALA A 76 14.02 0.06 -22.04
N LEU A 77 13.18 0.94 -22.60
CA LEU A 77 12.70 2.14 -21.90
C LEU A 77 11.87 1.79 -20.67
N PHE A 78 11.00 0.80 -20.80
CA PHE A 78 10.14 0.34 -19.72
C PHE A 78 10.96 -0.24 -18.55
N SER A 79 11.97 -1.03 -18.87
CA SER A 79 12.87 -1.63 -17.87
C SER A 79 13.66 -0.57 -17.13
N LEU A 80 14.20 0.43 -17.85
CA LEU A 80 14.84 1.59 -17.23
C LEU A 80 13.91 2.31 -16.24
N ILE A 81 12.66 2.58 -16.64
CA ILE A 81 11.65 3.21 -15.77
C ILE A 81 11.39 2.34 -14.53
N TYR A 82 11.22 1.03 -14.73
CA TYR A 82 10.91 0.08 -13.67
C TYR A 82 12.06 -0.05 -12.67
N GLU A 83 13.29 -0.28 -13.14
CA GLU A 83 14.49 -0.42 -12.31
C GLU A 83 14.76 0.86 -11.54
N THR A 84 14.70 2.02 -12.19
CA THR A 84 14.84 3.32 -11.53
C THR A 84 13.78 3.49 -10.43
N THR A 85 12.53 3.09 -10.70
CA THR A 85 11.45 3.17 -9.70
C THR A 85 11.73 2.27 -8.49
N LEU A 86 12.21 1.04 -8.72
CA LEU A 86 12.55 0.11 -7.65
C LEU A 86 13.72 0.62 -6.81
N GLU A 87 14.76 1.16 -7.43
CA GLU A 87 15.90 1.75 -6.74
C GLU A 87 15.48 2.93 -5.85
N GLN A 88 14.66 3.84 -6.38
CA GLN A 88 14.16 4.99 -5.61
C GLN A 88 13.26 4.54 -4.47
N LEU A 89 12.44 3.51 -4.68
CA LEU A 89 11.61 2.94 -3.63
C LEU A 89 12.48 2.28 -2.55
N MET A 90 13.50 1.52 -2.93
CA MET A 90 14.41 0.86 -2.01
C MET A 90 15.15 1.86 -1.11
N LYS A 91 15.59 2.98 -1.69
CA LYS A 91 16.21 4.10 -0.94
C LYS A 91 15.28 4.76 0.08
N LYS A 92 13.96 4.64 -0.09
CA LYS A 92 12.96 5.19 0.84
C LYS A 92 12.60 4.25 1.98
N LEU A 93 12.84 2.95 1.86
CA LEU A 93 12.60 2.00 2.95
C LEU A 93 13.72 2.11 3.99
N SER A 94 13.39 1.89 5.27
CA SER A 94 14.41 1.88 6.34
C SER A 94 15.17 0.55 6.38
N ARG A 95 16.32 0.49 7.08
CA ARG A 95 17.34 -0.59 7.03
C ARG A 95 18.14 -0.59 5.72
N PRO A 96 19.42 -1.01 5.74
CA PRO A 96 20.23 -1.09 4.52
C PRO A 96 19.82 -2.32 3.69
N PHE A 97 18.60 -2.32 3.13
CA PHE A 97 18.15 -3.38 2.23
C PHE A 97 19.03 -3.52 0.99
N VAL A 98 19.77 -2.47 0.64
CA VAL A 98 20.79 -2.47 -0.42
C VAL A 98 21.80 -3.60 -0.22
N THR A 99 22.17 -3.94 1.02
CA THR A 99 23.09 -5.04 1.33
C THR A 99 22.38 -6.38 1.61
N ALA A 100 21.06 -6.41 1.61
CA ALA A 100 20.28 -7.62 1.82
C ALA A 100 20.18 -8.44 0.53
N SER A 101 19.83 -9.73 0.66
CA SER A 101 19.61 -10.59 -0.51
C SER A 101 18.43 -10.09 -1.37
N ILE A 102 18.46 -10.43 -2.66
CA ILE A 102 17.37 -10.11 -3.61
C ILE A 102 16.02 -10.60 -3.09
N TYR A 103 15.98 -11.75 -2.40
CA TYR A 103 14.77 -12.27 -1.77
C TYR A 103 14.21 -11.32 -0.70
N VAL A 104 15.06 -10.85 0.21
CA VAL A 104 14.65 -9.90 1.26
C VAL A 104 14.24 -8.56 0.67
N GLN A 105 14.97 -8.06 -0.33
CA GLN A 105 14.61 -6.84 -1.06
C GLN A 105 13.23 -6.99 -1.73
N SER A 106 12.97 -8.14 -2.36
CA SER A 106 11.68 -8.43 -3.00
C SER A 106 10.54 -8.47 -1.99
N LEU A 107 10.75 -9.09 -0.83
CA LEU A 107 9.78 -9.08 0.27
C LEU A 107 9.51 -7.65 0.78
N ALA A 108 10.55 -6.85 0.99
CA ALA A 108 10.41 -5.47 1.44
C ALA A 108 9.64 -4.62 0.42
N LEU A 109 9.97 -4.74 -0.87
CA LEU A 109 9.25 -4.07 -1.96
C LEU A 109 7.80 -4.54 -2.05
N SER A 110 7.53 -5.83 -1.83
CA SER A 110 6.15 -6.35 -1.88
C SER A 110 5.22 -5.67 -0.87
N SER A 111 5.75 -5.13 0.23
CA SER A 111 4.96 -4.41 1.22
C SER A 111 4.21 -3.19 0.65
N VAL A 112 4.71 -2.60 -0.45
CA VAL A 112 4.05 -1.46 -1.13
C VAL A 112 2.84 -1.86 -1.96
N ALA A 113 2.69 -3.16 -2.24
CA ALA A 113 1.52 -3.68 -2.94
C ALA A 113 0.28 -3.70 -2.03
N PHE A 114 0.49 -3.98 -0.75
CA PHE A 114 -0.60 -4.20 0.21
C PHE A 114 -1.00 -2.92 0.94
N LEU A 115 -0.06 -1.99 1.17
CA LEU A 115 -0.30 -0.77 1.94
C LEU A 115 -0.54 0.44 1.03
N GLY A 116 -1.63 1.15 1.26
CA GLY A 116 -1.93 2.42 0.59
C GLY A 116 -3.33 2.93 0.90
N ALA A 117 -3.59 4.19 0.59
CA ALA A 117 -4.90 4.81 0.73
C ALA A 117 -5.89 4.28 -0.32
N VAL A 118 -7.07 3.84 0.12
CA VAL A 118 -8.13 3.35 -0.77
C VAL A 118 -9.46 4.00 -0.40
N LYS A 119 -10.01 4.80 -1.31
CA LYS A 119 -11.18 5.67 -1.08
C LYS A 119 -12.42 4.93 -0.55
N ASN A 120 -12.66 3.71 -1.04
CA ASN A 120 -13.81 2.88 -0.65
C ASN A 120 -13.50 1.88 0.48
N SER A 121 -12.34 1.96 1.12
CA SER A 121 -11.87 1.00 2.13
C SER A 121 -11.16 1.71 3.29
N LYS A 122 -11.86 2.69 3.87
CA LYS A 122 -11.32 3.58 4.90
C LYS A 122 -11.02 2.82 6.19
N LEU A 123 -10.03 3.32 6.93
CA LEU A 123 -9.88 2.98 8.34
C LEU A 123 -10.94 3.72 9.18
N ALA A 124 -11.06 3.33 10.44
CA ALA A 124 -11.77 4.13 11.44
C ALA A 124 -11.14 5.52 11.59
N LEU A 125 -11.95 6.49 12.02
CA LEU A 125 -11.54 7.89 12.13
C LEU A 125 -10.37 8.05 13.12
N LEU A 126 -9.38 8.84 12.71
CA LEU A 126 -8.31 9.30 13.58
C LEU A 126 -8.64 10.69 14.13
N PRO A 127 -8.16 11.05 15.34
CA PRO A 127 -8.27 12.42 15.83
C PRO A 127 -7.64 13.44 14.89
N ASP A 128 -8.17 14.66 14.89
CA ASP A 128 -7.62 15.78 14.13
C ASP A 128 -6.15 16.06 14.50
N GLY A 129 -5.38 16.51 13.52
CA GLY A 129 -3.97 16.85 13.68
C GLY A 129 -3.00 15.65 13.65
N TYR A 130 -3.50 14.43 13.46
CA TYR A 130 -2.62 13.27 13.25
C TYR A 130 -2.01 13.32 11.85
N LYS A 131 -0.70 13.06 11.77
CA LYS A 131 0.02 13.06 10.49
C LYS A 131 -0.50 11.92 9.60
N ILE A 132 -0.87 12.28 8.38
CA ILE A 132 -1.24 11.36 7.30
C ILE A 132 -0.35 11.71 6.10
N GLU A 133 0.23 10.70 5.45
CA GLU A 133 1.19 10.90 4.36
C GLU A 133 0.55 10.92 2.96
N ASP A 134 -0.74 10.60 2.89
CA ASP A 134 -1.58 10.56 1.69
C ASP A 134 -2.90 11.31 1.96
N ASP A 135 -3.80 11.40 0.98
CA ASP A 135 -5.11 12.06 1.14
C ASP A 135 -5.97 11.43 2.25
N LEU A 136 -5.74 10.15 2.54
CA LEU A 136 -6.41 9.36 3.58
C LEU A 136 -5.39 8.45 4.28
N PRO A 137 -5.66 8.01 5.52
CA PRO A 137 -4.83 7.01 6.19
C PRO A 137 -4.67 5.74 5.34
N SER A 138 -3.42 5.33 5.10
CA SER A 138 -3.12 4.08 4.41
C SER A 138 -3.64 2.89 5.18
N SER A 139 -4.30 1.97 4.48
CA SER A 139 -4.73 0.70 5.05
C SER A 139 -4.00 -0.48 4.43
N LEU A 140 -3.87 -1.57 5.17
CA LEU A 140 -3.14 -2.77 4.76
C LEU A 140 -4.12 -3.84 4.28
N SER A 141 -4.03 -4.18 2.99
CA SER A 141 -4.80 -5.26 2.38
C SER A 141 -4.33 -6.62 2.89
N ALA A 142 -5.28 -7.52 3.17
CA ALA A 142 -4.98 -8.92 3.48
C ALA A 142 -4.48 -9.72 2.25
N GLY A 143 -4.73 -9.22 1.04
CA GLY A 143 -4.35 -9.91 -0.19
C GLY A 143 -4.98 -9.30 -1.45
N LEU A 144 -4.32 -9.53 -2.58
CA LEU A 144 -4.75 -9.02 -3.88
C LEU A 144 -5.21 -10.18 -4.79
N PRO A 145 -6.23 -9.98 -5.65
CA PRO A 145 -7.11 -8.81 -5.71
C PRO A 145 -8.31 -8.89 -4.74
N HIS A 146 -8.60 -10.07 -4.19
CA HIS A 146 -9.88 -10.36 -3.51
C HIS A 146 -10.11 -9.58 -2.21
N PHE A 147 -9.04 -9.18 -1.50
CA PHE A 147 -9.10 -8.44 -0.24
C PHE A 147 -8.49 -7.03 -0.39
N SER A 148 -8.69 -6.41 -1.56
CA SER A 148 -8.06 -5.14 -1.90
C SER A 148 -8.97 -3.92 -1.75
N THR A 149 -10.29 -4.10 -1.75
CA THR A 149 -11.27 -3.00 -1.79
C THR A 149 -12.54 -3.28 -0.99
N GLY A 150 -13.34 -2.24 -0.79
CA GLY A 150 -14.59 -2.28 -0.02
C GLY A 150 -14.36 -2.71 1.43
N PHE A 151 -15.39 -3.33 2.00
CA PHE A 151 -15.30 -3.89 3.34
C PHE A 151 -14.27 -5.03 3.42
N TRP A 152 -14.03 -5.78 2.34
CA TRP A 152 -13.09 -6.91 2.28
C TRP A 152 -11.61 -6.54 2.48
N ARG A 153 -11.24 -5.26 2.50
CA ARG A 153 -9.82 -4.87 2.59
C ARG A 153 -9.22 -5.02 3.98
N ASN A 154 -9.94 -4.57 4.99
CA ASN A 154 -9.39 -4.26 6.32
C ASN A 154 -9.74 -5.36 7.32
N TRP A 155 -8.81 -6.30 7.49
CA TRP A 155 -8.92 -7.40 8.43
C TRP A 155 -7.98 -7.20 9.62
N GLY A 156 -8.50 -7.11 10.84
CA GLY A 156 -7.72 -6.83 12.04
C GLY A 156 -6.66 -7.90 12.32
N ARG A 157 -7.02 -9.19 12.22
CA ARG A 157 -6.08 -10.31 12.36
C ARG A 157 -4.90 -10.16 11.39
N ASP A 158 -5.19 -10.13 10.10
CA ASP A 158 -4.19 -10.07 9.03
C ASP A 158 -3.33 -8.81 9.12
N THR A 159 -3.97 -7.66 9.40
CA THR A 159 -3.28 -6.37 9.58
C THR A 159 -2.22 -6.48 10.66
N PHE A 160 -2.56 -6.99 11.85
CA PHE A 160 -1.65 -6.95 12.99
C PHE A 160 -0.62 -8.09 13.01
N ILE A 161 -0.87 -9.19 12.30
CA ILE A 161 0.17 -10.18 11.96
C ILE A 161 1.19 -9.56 11.01
N ALA A 162 0.73 -8.86 9.96
CA ALA A 162 1.60 -8.33 8.91
C ALA A 162 2.28 -7.00 9.25
N LEU A 163 1.74 -6.22 10.20
CA LEU A 163 2.23 -4.87 10.54
C LEU A 163 3.74 -4.80 10.84
N PRO A 164 4.33 -5.71 11.65
CA PRO A 164 5.76 -5.67 11.92
C PRO A 164 6.62 -5.80 10.65
N GLY A 165 6.27 -6.73 9.75
CA GLY A 165 7.02 -6.94 8.51
C GLY A 165 6.76 -5.87 7.45
N CYS A 166 5.49 -5.52 7.23
CA CYS A 166 5.08 -4.61 6.16
C CYS A 166 5.29 -3.14 6.49
N CYS A 167 5.34 -2.76 7.77
CA CYS A 167 5.45 -1.36 8.18
C CYS A 167 6.69 -1.10 9.03
N LEU A 168 6.95 -1.88 10.09
CA LEU A 168 8.04 -1.57 11.02
C LEU A 168 9.41 -1.88 10.42
N VAL A 169 9.59 -3.08 9.86
CA VAL A 169 10.85 -3.48 9.21
C VAL A 169 11.19 -2.59 8.01
N THR A 170 10.19 -2.05 7.33
CA THR A 170 10.33 -1.18 6.15
C THR A 170 10.35 0.32 6.47
N GLY A 171 10.18 0.72 7.74
CA GLY A 171 10.30 2.11 8.18
C GLY A 171 9.05 2.96 8.04
N ARG A 172 7.91 2.37 7.69
CA ARG A 172 6.62 3.05 7.57
C ARG A 172 5.93 3.17 8.93
N PHE A 173 6.63 3.85 9.84
CA PHE A 173 6.20 4.00 11.24
C PHE A 173 4.92 4.84 11.35
N GLN A 174 4.75 5.86 10.51
CA GLN A 174 3.54 6.67 10.52
C GLN A 174 2.31 5.86 10.12
N ASP A 175 2.40 5.03 9.08
CA ASP A 175 1.31 4.14 8.68
C ASP A 175 1.01 3.10 9.77
N ALA A 176 2.04 2.51 10.37
CA ALA A 176 1.87 1.57 11.50
C ALA A 176 1.12 2.22 12.66
N ARG A 177 1.50 3.45 13.02
CA ARG A 177 0.83 4.23 14.07
C ARG A 177 -0.64 4.46 13.71
N ASN A 178 -0.92 4.90 12.50
CA ASN A 178 -2.27 5.19 12.04
C ASN A 178 -3.15 3.93 12.05
N LEU A 179 -2.62 2.77 11.65
CA LEU A 179 -3.31 1.47 11.74
C LEU A 179 -3.65 1.12 13.20
N ILE A 180 -2.67 1.15 14.10
CA ILE A 180 -2.86 0.81 15.52
C ILE A 180 -3.95 1.69 16.15
N LEU A 181 -3.88 3.01 15.92
CA LEU A 181 -4.80 3.97 16.53
C LEU A 181 -6.20 3.90 15.93
N SER A 182 -6.32 3.68 14.62
CA SER A 182 -7.62 3.54 13.96
C SER A 182 -8.39 2.33 14.52
N TYR A 183 -7.75 1.16 14.57
CA TYR A 183 -8.39 -0.03 15.17
C TYR A 183 -8.63 0.14 16.67
N GLY A 184 -7.76 0.86 17.39
CA GLY A 184 -7.97 1.21 18.79
C GLY A 184 -9.22 2.06 19.04
N GLY A 185 -9.56 2.97 18.13
CA GLY A 185 -10.82 3.73 18.17
C GLY A 185 -12.08 2.87 17.95
N ALA A 186 -11.91 1.73 17.29
CA ALA A 186 -12.96 0.76 17.00
C ALA A 186 -12.92 -0.46 17.96
N ILE A 187 -12.42 -0.31 19.18
CA ILE A 187 -12.54 -1.39 20.19
C ILE A 187 -13.97 -1.43 20.72
N ARG A 188 -14.47 -2.65 20.95
CA ARG A 188 -15.73 -2.94 21.64
C ARG A 188 -15.64 -4.29 22.33
N HIS A 189 -16.27 -4.47 23.49
CA HIS A 189 -16.20 -5.70 24.30
C HIS A 189 -14.77 -6.09 24.70
N GLY A 190 -13.86 -5.11 24.79
CA GLY A 190 -12.42 -5.35 24.98
C GLY A 190 -11.74 -6.05 23.80
N LEU A 191 -12.37 -6.12 22.63
CA LEU A 191 -11.87 -6.79 21.43
C LEU A 191 -11.57 -5.79 20.31
N ILE A 192 -10.63 -6.17 19.46
CA ILE A 192 -10.36 -5.55 18.16
C ILE A 192 -11.20 -6.25 17.10
N PRO A 193 -11.84 -5.51 16.18
CA PRO A 193 -12.70 -6.13 15.17
C PRO A 193 -11.88 -6.93 14.17
N ASN A 194 -12.45 -8.06 13.72
CA ASN A 194 -11.84 -8.84 12.65
C ASN A 194 -12.04 -8.15 11.31
N LEU A 195 -13.25 -7.69 11.02
CA LEU A 195 -13.56 -6.86 9.85
C LEU A 195 -13.74 -5.43 10.34
N LEU A 196 -12.97 -4.47 9.81
CA LEU A 196 -13.05 -3.08 10.28
C LEU A 196 -14.17 -2.28 9.62
N ASP A 197 -14.28 -2.34 8.28
CA ASP A 197 -15.25 -1.58 7.46
C ASP A 197 -15.46 -0.12 7.90
N GLY A 198 -14.37 0.67 7.94
CA GLY A 198 -14.41 2.07 8.38
C GLY A 198 -14.68 2.28 9.88
N GLY A 199 -14.71 1.22 10.68
CA GLY A 199 -15.04 1.21 12.10
C GLY A 199 -16.54 1.06 12.37
N TYR A 200 -17.38 1.63 11.52
CA TYR A 200 -18.84 1.58 11.64
C TYR A 200 -19.43 0.21 11.31
N GLY A 201 -18.97 -0.43 10.23
CA GLY A 201 -19.40 -1.78 9.82
C GLY A 201 -18.63 -2.91 10.51
N ALA A 202 -17.97 -2.60 11.63
CA ALA A 202 -17.00 -3.50 12.25
C ALA A 202 -17.65 -4.78 12.81
N ARG A 203 -16.97 -5.92 12.67
CA ARG A 203 -17.44 -7.23 13.19
C ARG A 203 -16.45 -7.81 14.20
N TYR A 204 -16.96 -8.15 15.39
CA TYR A 204 -16.20 -8.64 16.54
C TYR A 204 -16.35 -10.16 16.73
N ASN A 205 -16.03 -10.92 15.69
CA ASN A 205 -16.09 -12.39 15.72
C ASN A 205 -14.70 -13.05 15.87
N ALA A 206 -13.65 -12.27 16.14
CA ALA A 206 -12.28 -12.75 16.35
C ALA A 206 -11.82 -12.49 17.78
N ARG A 207 -11.49 -13.56 18.50
CA ARG A 207 -10.90 -13.49 19.85
C ARG A 207 -9.40 -13.26 19.82
N ASP A 208 -8.75 -13.54 18.69
CA ASP A 208 -7.32 -13.49 18.48
C ASP A 208 -6.81 -12.12 17.99
N ALA A 209 -7.65 -11.37 17.27
CA ALA A 209 -7.27 -10.07 16.70
C ALA A 209 -6.73 -9.06 17.74
N VAL A 210 -7.30 -9.05 18.95
CA VAL A 210 -6.84 -8.17 20.04
C VAL A 210 -5.42 -8.52 20.50
N TRP A 211 -5.07 -9.81 20.53
CA TRP A 211 -3.73 -10.25 20.94
C TRP A 211 -2.67 -9.90 19.89
N PHE A 212 -3.00 -10.06 18.60
CA PHE A 212 -2.11 -9.59 17.54
C PHE A 212 -1.96 -8.07 17.54
N TRP A 213 -3.02 -7.32 17.83
CA TRP A 213 -2.96 -5.87 17.97
C TRP A 213 -2.05 -5.43 19.13
N LEU A 214 -2.19 -6.05 20.30
CA LEU A 214 -1.30 -5.80 21.44
C LEU A 214 0.16 -6.15 21.12
N TYR A 215 0.39 -7.28 20.45
CA TYR A 215 1.72 -7.66 19.97
C TYR A 215 2.30 -6.62 18.99
N ALA A 216 1.49 -6.10 18.08
CA ALA A 216 1.89 -5.05 17.14
C ALA A 216 2.26 -3.75 17.87
N ILE A 217 1.57 -3.38 18.95
CA ILE A 217 1.94 -2.25 19.82
C ILE A 217 3.29 -2.49 20.47
N VAL A 218 3.52 -3.68 21.04
CA VAL A 218 4.82 -4.03 21.65
C VAL A 218 5.94 -3.89 20.60
N LYS A 219 5.76 -4.46 19.41
CA LYS A 219 6.73 -4.35 18.31
C LYS A 219 6.93 -2.91 17.86
N TYR A 220 5.88 -2.10 17.83
CA TYR A 220 5.99 -0.67 17.53
C TYR A 220 6.87 0.04 18.57
N ILE A 221 6.64 -0.20 19.86
CA ILE A 221 7.43 0.40 20.95
C ILE A 221 8.90 -0.01 20.86
N GLU A 222 9.18 -1.28 20.56
CA GLU A 222 10.54 -1.81 20.44
C GLU A 222 11.30 -1.25 19.22
N MET A 223 10.62 -1.02 18.09
CA MET A 223 11.27 -0.74 16.81
C MET A 223 11.26 0.74 16.42
N VAL A 224 10.32 1.53 16.95
CA VAL A 224 10.16 2.95 16.57
C VAL A 224 10.86 3.84 17.60
N PRO A 225 11.70 4.81 17.17
CA PRO A 225 12.26 5.80 18.09
C PRO A 225 11.15 6.52 18.87
N GLN A 226 11.29 6.58 20.20
CA GLN A 226 10.25 7.12 21.11
C GLN A 226 8.90 6.41 20.96
N GLY A 227 8.89 5.13 20.55
CA GLY A 227 7.68 4.37 20.28
C GLY A 227 6.71 4.26 21.46
N VAL A 228 7.23 4.33 22.70
CA VAL A 228 6.44 4.34 23.95
C VAL A 228 5.40 5.47 24.00
N GLU A 229 5.61 6.58 23.29
CA GLU A 229 4.67 7.71 23.25
C GLU A 229 3.33 7.34 22.57
N ILE A 230 3.28 6.24 21.81
CA ILE A 230 2.02 5.72 21.26
C ILE A 230 0.99 5.42 22.36
N LEU A 231 1.44 5.02 23.56
CA LEU A 231 0.56 4.71 24.69
C LEU A 231 -0.19 5.93 25.22
N LYS A 232 0.38 7.13 25.05
CA LYS A 232 -0.24 8.41 25.44
C LYS A 232 -1.11 8.98 24.32
N SER A 233 -1.10 8.36 23.14
CA SER A 233 -1.88 8.84 22.00
C SER A 233 -3.37 8.71 22.27
N LYS A 234 -4.13 9.62 21.66
CA LYS A 234 -5.59 9.66 21.74
C LYS A 234 -6.19 8.92 20.55
N VAL A 235 -7.40 8.41 20.72
CA VAL A 235 -8.20 7.79 19.66
C VAL A 235 -9.61 8.36 19.71
N LEU A 236 -10.28 8.38 18.56
CA LEU A 236 -11.72 8.64 18.50
C LEU A 236 -12.45 7.32 18.75
N ARG A 237 -13.11 7.21 19.90
CA ARG A 237 -13.93 6.06 20.26
C ARG A 237 -15.24 6.13 19.49
N ILE A 238 -15.48 5.11 18.67
CA ILE A 238 -16.75 4.92 17.95
C ILE A 238 -17.79 4.26 18.86
N PHE A 239 -17.34 3.44 19.82
CA PHE A 239 -18.17 2.79 20.83
C PHE A 239 -17.71 3.24 22.22
N ILE A 240 -18.52 4.05 22.91
CA ILE A 240 -18.21 4.56 24.26
C ILE A 240 -18.43 3.45 25.31
N HIS A 241 -19.58 2.79 25.20
CA HIS A 241 -20.01 1.65 26.00
C HIS A 241 -20.34 0.46 25.10
N ASP A 242 -20.33 -0.75 25.65
CA ASP A 242 -20.64 -1.97 24.91
C ASP A 242 -22.09 -1.98 24.37
N ASP A 243 -22.99 -1.31 25.09
CA ASP A 243 -24.40 -1.16 24.74
C ASP A 243 -24.67 0.07 23.85
N THR A 244 -23.62 0.80 23.43
CA THR A 244 -23.77 1.98 22.58
C THR A 244 -24.47 1.59 21.29
N ILE A 245 -25.67 2.15 21.10
CA ILE A 245 -26.38 2.08 19.84
C ILE A 245 -25.71 3.06 18.88
N TYR A 246 -25.42 2.57 17.68
CA TYR A 246 -24.75 3.30 16.61
C TYR A 246 -25.30 4.72 16.42
N GLY A 247 -24.41 5.70 16.24
CA GLY A 247 -24.77 7.08 15.86
C GLY A 247 -24.72 8.12 16.98
N HIS A 248 -24.34 7.73 18.20
CA HIS A 248 -24.07 8.67 19.30
C HIS A 248 -22.58 9.03 19.43
N ASP A 249 -22.35 10.26 19.90
CA ASP A 249 -21.13 11.06 19.97
C ASP A 249 -19.76 10.34 19.88
N LEU A 250 -18.92 10.78 18.94
CA LEU A 250 -17.49 10.44 18.91
C LEU A 250 -16.80 11.07 20.11
N THR A 251 -16.12 10.26 20.92
CA THR A 251 -15.39 10.77 22.08
C THR A 251 -13.90 10.53 21.93
N VAL A 252 -13.09 11.55 22.20
CA VAL A 252 -11.64 11.41 22.24
C VAL A 252 -11.24 10.78 23.57
N SER A 253 -10.61 9.60 23.54
CA SER A 253 -10.07 8.93 24.72
C SER A 253 -8.58 8.62 24.55
N LYS A 254 -7.90 8.17 25.61
CA LYS A 254 -6.56 7.57 25.45
C LYS A 254 -6.66 6.21 24.75
N LEU A 255 -5.58 5.81 24.09
CA LEU A 255 -5.46 4.51 23.43
C LEU A 255 -5.59 3.35 24.44
N ILE A 256 -4.85 3.47 25.54
CA ILE A 256 -4.83 2.52 26.66
C ILE A 256 -5.07 3.32 27.95
N TYR A 257 -6.26 3.15 28.54
CA TYR A 257 -6.87 3.77 29.74
C TYR A 257 -8.20 4.48 29.43
#